data_AF-G8THS1-F1
#
_entry.id   AF-G8THS1-F1
#
_cell.length_a   1.000
_cell.length_b   1.000
_cell.length_c   1.000
_cell.angle_alpha   90.00
_cell.angle_beta   90.00
_cell.angle_gamma   90.00
#
_symmetry.space_group_name_H-M   'P 1'
#
loop_
_entity.id
_entity.type
_entity.pdbx_description
1 polymer ?
#
loop_
_entity_poly.entity_id
_entity_poly.type
_entity_poly.pdbx_seq_one_letter_code
_entity_poly.pdbx_strand_id
1 'polypeptide(L)'
;MAKTLTNIVFYSPWERRRIARIVFALIGLSLIWSFFSDTLLHQLQRPVIRFPYVDLTYWGMHWLGIPEFLTGNFWVALIFDGALFAACIGSFLAPEKKLYVWSLIVLYFFYFITFNTFGTHHTNHKIGFLLVALPFTVADYKSFNYLWQGLRYFFLFALADAFLWKFFRLAWLHPNQGLFIMKKNAAAILYFETNSWIAAVYRWLLQYPGLVNAGYLAGVVMEGLFIIGFFTRKYDKYLLALAIVLTLGFWLIADAYFFQFMVLSLTLINFHKLYEPRRFASIRKKGDMTPV
;
A
#
# COMPACT_ATOMS: atom_id res chain seq x y z
N MET A 1 -38.57 -3.91 -8.06
CA MET A 1 -37.61 -3.12 -7.27
C MET A 1 -36.59 -4.08 -6.65
N ALA A 2 -35.53 -4.45 -7.40
CA ALA A 2 -34.35 -5.21 -6.93
C ALA A 2 -33.47 -5.60 -8.15
N LYS A 3 -32.71 -4.64 -8.69
CA LYS A 3 -31.54 -4.91 -9.56
C LYS A 3 -30.36 -4.08 -9.06
N THR A 4 -30.12 -4.16 -7.77
CA THR A 4 -28.92 -3.62 -7.11
C THR A 4 -28.07 -4.79 -6.61
N LEU A 5 -27.99 -5.87 -7.40
CA LEU A 5 -26.92 -6.83 -7.22
C LEU A 5 -25.65 -6.13 -7.70
N THR A 6 -24.81 -5.81 -6.73
CA THR A 6 -23.43 -5.37 -6.91
C THR A 6 -22.80 -6.19 -8.02
N ASN A 7 -22.39 -5.53 -9.11
CA ASN A 7 -21.65 -6.18 -10.19
C ASN A 7 -20.29 -6.62 -9.64
N ILE A 8 -20.25 -7.79 -9.01
CA ILE A 8 -19.02 -8.45 -8.61
C ILE A 8 -18.28 -8.79 -9.90
N VAL A 9 -17.05 -8.30 -10.00
CA VAL A 9 -16.20 -8.58 -11.14
C VAL A 9 -15.47 -9.88 -10.85
N PHE A 10 -15.70 -10.90 -11.67
CA PHE A 10 -14.97 -12.15 -11.63
C PHE A 10 -13.91 -12.14 -12.73
N TYR A 11 -12.64 -12.30 -12.36
CA TYR A 11 -11.52 -12.41 -13.26
C TYR A 11 -11.26 -13.86 -13.63
N SER A 12 -10.93 -14.05 -14.91
CA SER A 12 -10.51 -15.33 -15.48
C SER A 12 -9.12 -15.76 -14.97
N PRO A 13 -8.73 -17.04 -15.11
CA PRO A 13 -7.41 -17.53 -14.71
C PRO A 13 -6.25 -16.76 -15.37
N TRP A 14 -6.42 -16.38 -16.64
CA TRP A 14 -5.41 -15.64 -17.37
C TRP A 14 -5.25 -14.20 -16.86
N GLU A 15 -6.35 -13.53 -16.54
CA GLU A 15 -6.31 -12.19 -15.95
C GLU A 15 -5.67 -12.23 -14.56
N ARG A 16 -6.05 -13.21 -13.73
CA ARG A 16 -5.41 -13.46 -12.42
C ARG A 16 -3.89 -13.55 -12.56
N ARG A 17 -3.39 -14.32 -13.53
CA ARG A 17 -1.94 -14.45 -13.78
C ARG A 17 -1.27 -13.12 -14.15
N ARG A 18 -1.94 -12.28 -14.93
CA ARG A 18 -1.42 -10.95 -15.29
C ARG A 18 -1.45 -9.97 -14.12
N ILE A 19 -2.53 -9.96 -13.36
CA ILE A 19 -2.66 -9.15 -12.14
C ILE A 19 -1.55 -9.56 -11.16
N ALA A 20 -1.33 -10.87 -10.96
CA ALA A 20 -0.24 -11.39 -10.13
C ALA A 20 1.13 -10.84 -10.56
N ARG A 21 1.43 -10.88 -11.86
CA ARG A 21 2.70 -10.34 -12.39
C ARG A 21 2.85 -8.85 -12.13
N ILE A 22 1.79 -8.05 -12.29
CA ILE A 22 1.82 -6.62 -11.98
C ILE A 22 2.09 -6.43 -10.48
N VAL A 23 1.37 -7.13 -9.62
CA VAL A 23 1.53 -7.06 -8.16
C VAL A 23 2.95 -7.41 -7.73
N PHE A 24 3.48 -8.56 -8.18
CA PHE A 24 4.82 -9.00 -7.80
C PHE A 24 5.92 -8.17 -8.46
N ALA A 25 5.69 -7.58 -9.63
CA ALA A 25 6.60 -6.59 -10.21
C ALA A 25 6.68 -5.32 -9.34
N LEU A 26 5.55 -4.82 -8.84
CA LEU A 26 5.54 -3.65 -7.94
C LEU A 26 6.21 -3.95 -6.60
N ILE A 27 5.99 -5.14 -6.03
CA ILE A 27 6.72 -5.60 -4.84
C ILE A 27 8.22 -5.66 -5.14
N GLY A 28 8.63 -6.25 -6.26
CA GLY A 28 10.02 -6.33 -6.69
C GLY A 28 10.66 -4.96 -6.86
N LEU A 29 9.98 -4.01 -7.51
CA LEU A 29 10.43 -2.61 -7.63
C LEU A 29 10.61 -1.96 -6.25
N SER A 30 9.71 -2.22 -5.29
CA SER A 30 9.87 -1.72 -3.93
C SER A 30 11.05 -2.35 -3.19
N LEU A 31 11.36 -3.63 -3.44
CA LEU A 31 12.53 -4.29 -2.85
C LEU A 31 13.83 -3.72 -3.45
N ILE A 32 13.85 -3.49 -4.76
CA ILE A 32 14.96 -2.81 -5.45
C ILE A 32 15.16 -1.40 -4.88
N TRP A 33 14.07 -0.64 -4.72
CA TRP A 33 14.14 0.66 -4.06
C TRP A 33 14.69 0.54 -2.63
N SER A 34 14.27 -0.49 -1.89
CA SER A 34 14.73 -0.72 -0.52
C SER A 34 16.23 -1.02 -0.47
N PHE A 35 16.76 -1.76 -1.47
CA PHE A 35 18.19 -2.01 -1.65
C PHE A 35 18.97 -0.70 -1.84
N PHE A 36 18.52 0.17 -2.74
CA PHE A 36 19.19 1.45 -3.01
C PHE A 36 19.00 2.50 -1.92
N SER A 37 18.03 2.30 -1.02
CA SER A 37 17.77 3.21 0.11
C SER A 37 18.38 2.73 1.43
N ASP A 38 19.23 1.70 1.39
CA ASP A 38 19.86 1.11 2.58
C ASP A 38 18.86 0.64 3.66
N THR A 39 17.73 0.09 3.21
CA THR A 39 16.62 -0.35 4.09
C THR A 39 16.37 -1.87 4.09
N LEU A 40 17.27 -2.65 3.48
CA LEU A 40 17.25 -4.11 3.61
C LEU A 40 17.95 -4.57 4.90
N LEU A 41 17.69 -5.81 5.33
CA LEU A 41 18.14 -6.25 6.65
C LEU A 41 19.67 -6.31 6.76
N HIS A 42 20.37 -6.73 5.71
CA HIS A 42 21.84 -6.78 5.73
C HIS A 42 22.50 -5.40 5.81
N GLN A 43 21.75 -4.33 5.50
CA GLN A 43 22.21 -2.95 5.53
C GLN A 43 21.97 -2.27 6.88
N LEU A 44 21.17 -2.85 7.79
CA LEU A 44 20.79 -2.22 9.06
C LEU A 44 21.92 -2.13 10.12
N GLN A 45 23.12 -2.65 9.85
CA GLN A 45 24.31 -2.52 10.71
C GLN A 45 24.11 -2.90 12.19
N ARG A 46 23.33 -3.94 12.50
CA ARG A 46 23.06 -4.42 13.88
C ARG A 46 22.46 -3.33 14.79
N PRO A 47 21.24 -2.88 14.49
CA PRO A 47 20.61 -1.80 15.24
C PRO A 47 20.30 -2.23 16.68
N VAL A 48 20.58 -1.36 17.64
CA VAL A 48 20.34 -1.61 19.08
C VAL A 48 19.04 -0.97 19.57
N ILE A 49 18.61 0.12 18.95
CA ILE A 49 17.39 0.85 19.34
C ILE A 49 16.18 0.14 18.74
N ARG A 50 15.20 -0.17 19.58
CA ARG A 50 13.98 -0.87 19.21
C ARG A 50 12.78 -0.01 19.54
N PHE A 51 11.79 0.02 18.64
CA PHE A 51 10.53 0.71 18.90
C PHE A 51 9.34 -0.17 18.49
N PRO A 52 8.99 -1.21 19.28
CA PRO A 52 7.84 -2.09 19.02
C PRO A 52 6.47 -1.45 19.36
N TYR A 53 6.47 -0.24 19.95
CA TYR A 53 5.28 0.50 20.37
C TYR A 53 4.28 -0.36 21.18
N VAL A 54 2.98 -0.23 20.95
CA VAL A 54 1.93 -0.97 21.67
C VAL A 54 1.49 -2.27 20.97
N ASP A 55 2.17 -2.67 19.88
CA ASP A 55 1.74 -3.79 19.05
C ASP A 55 2.20 -5.15 19.60
N LEU A 56 1.25 -5.98 20.06
CA LEU A 56 1.54 -7.30 20.66
C LEU A 56 2.29 -8.24 19.70
N THR A 57 2.03 -8.16 18.40
CA THR A 57 2.75 -8.94 17.39
C THR A 57 4.24 -8.60 17.37
N TYR A 58 4.59 -7.32 17.52
CA TYR A 58 5.98 -6.89 17.57
C TYR A 58 6.65 -7.40 18.85
N TRP A 59 5.96 -7.25 19.99
CA TRP A 59 6.44 -7.79 21.26
C TRP A 59 6.67 -9.30 21.23
N GLY A 60 5.74 -10.07 20.66
CA GLY A 60 5.88 -11.52 20.52
C GLY A 60 7.09 -11.90 19.66
N MET A 61 7.34 -11.18 18.57
CA MET A 61 8.50 -11.40 17.69
C MET A 61 9.83 -11.10 18.38
N HIS A 62 9.89 -10.05 19.20
CA HIS A 62 11.05 -9.74 20.03
C HIS A 62 11.28 -10.74 21.14
N TRP A 63 10.21 -11.26 21.74
CA TRP A 63 10.34 -12.29 22.76
C TRP A 63 10.93 -13.58 22.19
N LEU A 64 10.61 -13.90 20.93
CA LEU A 64 11.22 -15.01 20.19
C LEU A 64 12.64 -14.68 19.67
N GLY A 65 13.12 -13.44 19.80
CA GLY A 65 14.43 -13.00 19.34
C GLY A 65 14.61 -13.00 17.81
N ILE A 66 13.51 -12.99 17.04
CA ILE A 66 13.58 -13.13 15.58
C ILE A 66 14.23 -11.90 14.91
N PRO A 67 13.78 -10.65 15.16
CA PRO A 67 14.42 -9.47 14.56
C PRO A 67 15.92 -9.37 14.91
N GLU A 68 16.29 -9.72 16.14
CA GLU A 68 17.66 -9.72 16.64
C GLU A 68 18.51 -10.79 15.97
N PHE A 69 17.98 -12.00 15.78
CA PHE A 69 18.68 -13.06 15.07
C PHE A 69 18.93 -12.67 13.61
N LEU A 70 17.92 -12.13 12.93
CA LEU A 70 18.01 -11.72 11.53
C LEU A 70 19.04 -10.61 11.32
N THR A 71 19.02 -9.59 12.17
CA THR A 71 19.91 -8.41 12.04
C THR A 71 21.26 -8.55 12.75
N GLY A 72 21.38 -9.50 13.68
CA GLY A 72 22.58 -9.74 14.48
C GLY A 72 23.73 -10.37 13.70
N ASN A 73 23.46 -11.06 12.59
CA ASN A 73 24.47 -11.67 11.74
C ASN A 73 24.30 -11.24 10.27
N PHE A 74 25.35 -10.62 9.72
CA PHE A 74 25.36 -10.13 8.34
C PHE A 74 25.00 -11.21 7.31
N TRP A 75 25.54 -12.43 7.46
CA TRP A 75 25.28 -13.52 6.53
C TRP A 75 23.84 -14.03 6.61
N VAL A 76 23.27 -14.09 7.82
CA VAL A 76 21.86 -14.45 8.00
C VAL A 76 20.95 -13.40 7.33
N ALA A 77 21.22 -12.12 7.56
CA ALA A 77 20.49 -11.02 6.93
C ALA A 77 20.59 -11.05 5.40
N LEU A 78 21.80 -11.29 4.86
CA LEU A 78 22.04 -11.36 3.43
C LEU A 78 21.34 -12.55 2.77
N ILE A 79 21.39 -13.72 3.40
CA ILE A 79 20.67 -14.92 2.93
C ILE A 79 19.16 -14.67 2.98
N PHE A 80 18.67 -14.02 4.04
CA PHE A 80 17.26 -13.65 4.17
C PHE A 80 16.81 -12.70 3.06
N ASP A 81 17.56 -11.63 2.81
CA ASP A 81 17.24 -10.69 1.73
C ASP A 81 17.30 -11.40 0.37
N GLY A 82 18.31 -12.24 0.12
CA GLY A 82 18.40 -13.08 -1.08
C GLY A 82 17.19 -14.00 -1.25
N ALA A 83 16.74 -14.65 -0.17
CA ALA A 83 15.54 -15.49 -0.18
C ALA A 83 14.26 -14.66 -0.45
N LEU A 84 14.17 -13.44 0.08
CA LEU A 84 13.05 -12.53 -0.15
C LEU A 84 12.96 -12.13 -1.64
N PHE A 85 14.09 -11.76 -2.26
CA PHE A 85 14.15 -11.49 -3.69
C PHE A 85 13.83 -12.74 -4.52
N ALA A 86 14.39 -13.89 -4.18
CA ALA A 86 14.14 -15.14 -4.88
C ALA A 86 12.66 -15.55 -4.82
N ALA A 87 12.01 -15.41 -3.66
CA ALA A 87 10.57 -15.65 -3.50
C ALA A 87 9.75 -14.68 -4.37
N CYS A 88 10.10 -13.40 -4.39
CA CYS A 88 9.42 -12.40 -5.22
C CYS A 88 9.55 -12.71 -6.73
N ILE A 89 10.75 -13.05 -7.19
CA ILE A 89 11.01 -13.44 -8.59
C ILE A 89 10.26 -14.74 -8.92
N GLY A 90 10.28 -15.73 -8.03
CA GLY A 90 9.52 -16.97 -8.17
C GLY A 90 8.02 -16.73 -8.31
N SER A 91 7.45 -15.85 -7.46
CA SER A 91 6.04 -15.44 -7.52
C SER A 91 5.71 -14.69 -8.82
N PHE A 92 6.64 -13.88 -9.34
CA PHE A 92 6.46 -13.18 -10.62
C PHE A 92 6.47 -14.14 -11.83
N LEU A 93 7.46 -15.03 -11.90
CA LEU A 93 7.63 -15.97 -13.02
C LEU A 93 6.54 -17.06 -13.01
N ALA A 94 6.25 -17.60 -11.84
CA ALA A 94 5.33 -18.71 -11.63
C ALA A 94 4.27 -18.42 -10.54
N PRO A 95 3.35 -17.46 -10.75
CA PRO A 95 2.36 -17.04 -9.75
C PRO A 95 1.35 -18.13 -9.35
N GLU A 96 1.25 -19.21 -10.14
CA GLU A 96 0.43 -20.39 -9.83
C GLU A 96 1.06 -21.26 -8.73
N LYS A 97 2.39 -21.15 -8.54
CA LYS A 97 3.15 -21.94 -7.56
C LYS A 97 3.04 -21.26 -6.19
N LYS A 98 2.07 -21.72 -5.42
CA LYS A 98 1.73 -21.20 -4.08
C LYS A 98 2.91 -21.15 -3.12
N LEU A 99 3.87 -22.07 -3.24
CA LEU A 99 5.06 -22.10 -2.39
C LEU A 99 5.79 -20.75 -2.43
N TYR A 100 6.03 -20.20 -3.62
CA TYR A 100 6.72 -18.91 -3.75
C TYR A 100 5.91 -17.76 -3.14
N VAL A 101 4.59 -17.75 -3.34
CA VAL A 101 3.71 -16.72 -2.78
C VAL A 101 3.67 -16.79 -1.25
N TRP A 102 3.54 -17.98 -0.67
CA TRP A 102 3.58 -18.17 0.78
C TRP A 102 4.95 -17.83 1.37
N SER A 103 6.04 -18.27 0.74
CA SER A 103 7.40 -17.89 1.13
C SER A 103 7.57 -16.37 1.10
N LEU A 104 7.10 -15.70 0.06
CA LEU A 104 7.15 -14.24 -0.03
C LEU A 104 6.36 -13.59 1.12
N ILE A 105 5.13 -14.02 1.40
CA ILE A 105 4.32 -13.46 2.49
C ILE A 105 5.03 -13.62 3.84
N VAL A 106 5.55 -14.81 4.14
CA VAL A 106 6.22 -15.09 5.42
C VAL A 106 7.51 -14.29 5.55
N LEU A 107 8.36 -14.30 4.52
CA LEU A 107 9.61 -13.53 4.52
C LEU A 107 9.31 -12.02 4.60
N TYR A 108 8.35 -11.53 3.82
CA TYR A 108 8.00 -10.11 3.84
C TYR A 108 7.38 -9.70 5.18
N PHE A 109 6.68 -10.60 5.89
CA PHE A 109 6.14 -10.34 7.23
C PHE A 109 7.27 -10.14 8.25
N PHE A 110 8.28 -11.02 8.23
CA PHE A 110 9.45 -10.85 9.09
C PHE A 110 10.25 -9.60 8.72
N TYR A 111 10.42 -9.32 7.42
CA TYR A 111 11.03 -8.08 6.96
C TYR A 111 10.26 -6.86 7.46
N PHE A 112 8.92 -6.86 7.33
CA PHE A 112 8.04 -5.77 7.74
C PHE A 112 8.16 -5.43 9.23
N ILE A 113 8.12 -6.44 10.10
CA ILE A 113 8.25 -6.24 11.55
C ILE A 113 9.64 -5.76 11.93
N THR A 114 10.67 -6.41 11.37
CA THR A 114 12.07 -6.08 11.64
C THR A 114 12.38 -4.65 11.19
N PHE A 115 11.94 -4.27 9.99
CA PHE A 115 12.09 -2.93 9.44
C PHE A 115 11.40 -1.87 10.31
N ASN A 116 10.13 -2.06 10.68
CA ASN A 116 9.41 -1.05 11.47
C ASN A 116 9.96 -0.92 12.89
N THR A 117 10.40 -2.02 13.49
CA THR A 117 11.03 -2.00 14.81
C THR A 117 12.27 -1.14 14.83
N PHE A 118 13.22 -1.43 13.93
CA PHE A 118 14.55 -0.83 13.94
C PHE A 118 14.61 0.49 13.18
N GLY A 119 13.70 0.69 12.22
CA GLY A 119 13.46 1.99 11.60
C GLY A 119 12.82 2.98 12.58
N THR A 120 12.45 2.56 13.79
CA THR A 120 11.84 3.38 14.86
C THR A 120 10.57 4.13 14.43
N HIS A 121 9.95 3.68 13.35
CA HIS A 121 8.76 4.26 12.78
C HIS A 121 7.74 3.15 12.59
N HIS A 122 6.57 3.29 13.23
CA HIS A 122 5.41 2.44 12.97
C HIS A 122 4.79 2.84 11.63
N THR A 123 5.43 2.42 10.55
CA THR A 123 4.97 2.73 9.21
C THR A 123 4.04 1.64 8.68
N ASN A 124 2.75 1.97 8.65
CA ASN A 124 1.72 1.09 8.10
C ASN A 124 1.77 0.96 6.57
N HIS A 125 2.71 1.61 5.88
CA HIS A 125 2.71 1.66 4.42
C HIS A 125 3.02 0.30 3.77
N LYS A 126 3.92 -0.49 4.35
CA LYS A 126 4.34 -1.79 3.79
C LYS A 126 3.27 -2.89 3.92
N ILE A 127 2.21 -2.68 4.71
CA ILE A 127 1.13 -3.68 4.88
C ILE A 127 0.39 -3.97 3.57
N GLY A 128 0.34 -3.00 2.66
CA GLY A 128 -0.31 -3.17 1.35
C GLY A 128 0.25 -4.35 0.57
N PHE A 129 1.58 -4.54 0.60
CA PHE A 129 2.23 -5.64 -0.10
C PHE A 129 1.99 -7.02 0.54
N LEU A 130 1.85 -7.08 1.86
CA LEU A 130 1.45 -8.31 2.55
C LEU A 130 0.04 -8.72 2.14
N LEU A 131 -0.90 -7.78 2.22
CA LEU A 131 -2.32 -8.06 1.98
C LEU A 131 -2.60 -8.36 0.50
N VAL A 132 -1.99 -7.62 -0.44
CA VAL A 132 -2.22 -7.83 -1.87
C VAL A 132 -1.73 -9.18 -2.39
N ALA A 133 -0.78 -9.82 -1.69
CA ALA A 133 -0.29 -11.14 -2.04
C ALA A 133 -1.27 -12.27 -1.64
N LEU A 134 -2.10 -12.07 -0.61
CA LEU A 134 -2.99 -13.09 -0.04
C LEU A 134 -3.94 -13.73 -1.07
N PRO A 135 -4.63 -13.01 -1.98
CA PRO A 135 -5.49 -13.62 -2.97
C PRO A 135 -4.78 -14.65 -3.85
N PHE A 136 -3.46 -14.52 -4.06
CA PHE A 136 -2.73 -15.44 -4.93
C PHE A 136 -2.37 -16.77 -4.24
N THR A 137 -2.63 -16.92 -2.95
CA THR A 137 -2.35 -18.16 -2.19
C THR A 137 -3.38 -19.28 -2.42
N VAL A 138 -4.62 -18.92 -2.80
CA VAL A 138 -5.70 -19.91 -2.98
C VAL A 138 -5.62 -20.58 -4.35
N ALA A 139 -5.97 -21.87 -4.44
CA ALA A 139 -6.00 -22.55 -5.75
C ALA A 139 -7.21 -22.08 -6.57
N ASP A 140 -8.36 -22.12 -5.92
CA ASP A 140 -9.64 -21.87 -6.55
C ASP A 140 -9.80 -20.41 -7.02
N TYR A 141 -10.27 -20.25 -8.27
CA TYR A 141 -10.44 -18.95 -8.90
C TYR A 141 -11.58 -18.14 -8.26
N LYS A 142 -12.62 -18.83 -7.78
CA LYS A 142 -13.74 -18.19 -7.12
C LYS A 142 -13.28 -17.58 -5.78
N SER A 143 -12.48 -18.33 -5.03
CA SER A 143 -11.82 -17.88 -3.80
C SER A 143 -10.89 -16.69 -4.06
N PHE A 144 -10.08 -16.73 -5.13
CA PHE A 144 -9.25 -15.59 -5.52
C PHE A 144 -10.10 -14.34 -5.72
N ASN A 145 -11.20 -14.45 -6.46
CA ASN A 145 -12.08 -13.34 -6.75
C ASN A 145 -12.71 -12.77 -5.48
N TYR A 146 -13.18 -13.61 -4.55
CA TYR A 146 -13.70 -13.13 -3.27
C TYR A 146 -12.65 -12.42 -2.44
N LEU A 147 -11.43 -12.96 -2.33
CA LEU A 147 -10.34 -12.30 -1.63
C LEU A 147 -9.94 -10.98 -2.29
N TRP A 148 -9.91 -10.93 -3.62
CA TRP A 148 -9.63 -9.70 -4.37
C TRP A 148 -10.69 -8.62 -4.13
N GLN A 149 -11.97 -9.01 -4.03
CA GLN A 149 -13.03 -8.09 -3.63
C GLN A 149 -12.96 -7.70 -2.16
N GLY A 150 -12.59 -8.62 -1.27
CA GLY A 150 -12.32 -8.34 0.13
C GLY A 150 -11.24 -7.27 0.28
N LEU A 151 -10.14 -7.39 -0.47
CA LEU A 151 -9.08 -6.39 -0.51
C LEU A 151 -9.57 -5.03 -1.03
N ARG A 152 -10.46 -5.00 -2.04
CA ARG A 152 -11.10 -3.75 -2.47
C ARG A 152 -11.80 -3.07 -1.30
N TYR A 153 -12.65 -3.80 -0.58
CA TYR A 153 -13.37 -3.24 0.56
C TYR A 153 -12.43 -2.86 1.72
N PHE A 154 -11.37 -3.62 1.95
CA PHE A 154 -10.33 -3.26 2.93
C PHE A 154 -9.63 -1.94 2.55
N PHE A 155 -9.28 -1.75 1.28
CA PHE A 155 -8.66 -0.50 0.81
C PHE A 155 -9.59 0.70 0.98
N LEU A 156 -10.87 0.54 0.59
CA LEU A 156 -11.89 1.57 0.80
C LEU A 156 -12.10 1.86 2.28
N PHE A 157 -12.11 0.81 3.12
CA PHE A 157 -12.23 0.92 4.56
C PHE A 157 -11.07 1.71 5.16
N ALA A 158 -9.83 1.41 4.81
CA ALA A 158 -8.68 2.11 5.38
C ALA A 158 -8.72 3.63 5.11
N LEU A 159 -9.12 4.04 3.89
CA LEU A 159 -9.23 5.46 3.55
C LEU A 159 -10.46 6.12 4.16
N ALA A 160 -11.59 5.42 4.20
CA ALA A 160 -12.80 5.90 4.88
C ALA A 160 -12.59 6.02 6.41
N ASP A 161 -11.90 5.07 7.03
CA ASP A 161 -11.56 5.07 8.46
C ASP A 161 -10.65 6.26 8.79
N ALA A 162 -9.65 6.54 7.94
CA ALA A 162 -8.81 7.73 8.07
C ALA A 162 -9.61 9.03 8.04
N PHE A 163 -10.67 9.11 7.22
CA PHE A 163 -11.63 10.22 7.23
C PHE A 163 -12.45 10.25 8.52
N LEU A 164 -13.06 9.12 8.91
CA LEU A 164 -13.93 9.03 10.08
C LEU A 164 -13.18 9.43 11.36
N TRP A 165 -11.92 9.00 11.52
CA TRP A 165 -11.09 9.43 12.65
C TRP A 165 -10.87 10.93 12.70
N LYS A 166 -10.66 11.59 11.56
CA LYS A 166 -10.51 13.05 11.49
C LYS A 166 -11.84 13.77 11.69
N PHE A 167 -12.91 13.20 11.17
CA PHE A 167 -14.26 13.74 11.27
C PHE A 167 -14.74 13.73 12.72
N PHE A 168 -14.72 12.57 13.40
CA PHE A 168 -15.21 12.42 14.77
C PHE A 168 -14.35 13.11 15.82
N ARG A 169 -13.04 13.23 15.59
CA ARG A 169 -12.16 14.03 16.45
C ARG A 169 -12.23 15.53 16.17
N LEU A 170 -13.11 15.96 15.26
CA LEU A 170 -13.27 17.35 14.84
C LEU A 170 -11.97 17.98 14.32
N ALA A 171 -11.03 17.15 13.84
CA ALA A 171 -9.70 17.58 13.39
C ALA A 171 -9.77 18.54 12.19
N TRP A 172 -10.87 18.53 11.44
CA TRP A 172 -11.15 19.40 10.31
C TRP A 172 -11.62 20.81 10.71
N LEU A 173 -12.07 21.01 11.96
CA LEU A 173 -12.48 22.31 12.49
C LEU A 173 -11.32 23.10 13.11
N HIS A 174 -10.16 22.45 13.33
CA HIS A 174 -9.00 23.11 13.90
C HIS A 174 -8.29 23.97 12.83
N PRO A 175 -8.26 25.30 12.98
CA PRO A 175 -7.89 26.23 11.90
C PRO A 175 -6.43 26.13 11.44
N ASN A 176 -5.56 25.48 12.23
CA ASN A 176 -4.13 25.34 11.94
C ASN A 176 -3.66 23.88 11.89
N GLN A 177 -4.59 22.92 11.80
CA GLN A 177 -4.25 21.49 11.89
C GLN A 177 -3.26 21.07 10.80
N GLY A 178 -3.49 21.48 9.55
CA GLY A 178 -2.59 21.18 8.44
C GLY A 178 -1.20 21.77 8.64
N LEU A 179 -1.14 23.03 9.08
CA LEU A 179 0.13 23.70 9.37
C LEU A 179 0.91 23.00 10.50
N PHE A 180 0.23 22.58 11.57
CA PHE A 180 0.88 21.88 12.69
C PHE A 180 1.42 20.51 12.27
N ILE A 181 0.67 19.76 11.45
CA ILE A 181 1.14 18.50 10.89
C ILE A 181 2.40 18.73 10.05
N MET A 182 2.38 19.71 9.14
CA MET A 182 3.53 20.03 8.29
C MET A 182 4.75 20.45 9.12
N LYS A 183 4.58 21.36 10.09
CA LYS A 183 5.69 21.80 10.96
C LYS A 183 6.31 20.64 11.73
N LYS A 184 5.48 19.74 12.25
CA LYS A 184 5.94 18.55 12.98
C LYS A 184 6.76 17.63 12.07
N ASN A 185 6.24 17.35 10.87
CA ASN A 185 6.80 16.32 10.01
C ASN A 185 8.00 16.84 9.18
N ALA A 186 7.94 18.09 8.71
CA ALA A 186 9.04 18.72 7.97
C ALA A 186 10.23 19.15 8.84
N ALA A 187 10.13 19.08 10.18
CA ALA A 187 11.15 19.58 11.09
C ALA A 187 12.53 18.96 10.84
N ALA A 188 12.59 17.64 10.65
CA ALA A 188 13.85 16.93 10.42
C ALA A 188 14.51 17.38 9.10
N ILE A 189 13.74 17.43 8.02
CA ILE A 189 14.22 17.85 6.69
C ILE A 189 14.70 19.31 6.72
N LEU A 190 13.95 20.19 7.38
CA LEU A 190 14.33 21.60 7.51
C LEU A 190 15.57 21.81 8.38
N TYR A 191 15.88 20.89 9.29
CA TYR A 191 17.04 20.97 10.17
C TYR A 191 18.30 20.32 9.57
N PHE A 192 18.19 19.07 9.10
CA PHE A 192 19.34 18.29 8.60
C PHE A 192 19.62 18.55 7.11
N GLU A 193 18.61 18.85 6.31
CA GLU A 193 18.70 18.97 4.85
C GLU A 193 18.30 20.37 4.36
N THR A 194 18.81 21.40 5.03
CA THR A 194 18.45 22.82 4.83
C THR A 194 18.55 23.32 3.38
N ASN A 195 19.41 22.73 2.56
CA ASN A 195 19.66 23.13 1.17
C ASN A 195 18.99 22.24 0.13
N SER A 196 18.23 21.23 0.55
CA SER A 196 17.49 20.37 -0.37
C SER A 196 16.35 21.12 -1.06
N TRP A 197 15.99 20.68 -2.27
CA TRP A 197 14.85 21.24 -3.00
C TRP A 197 13.53 21.05 -2.22
N ILE A 198 13.39 19.94 -1.50
CA ILE A 198 12.21 19.65 -0.68
C ILE A 198 12.13 20.60 0.53
N ALA A 199 13.26 20.94 1.18
CA ALA A 199 13.30 21.96 2.21
C ALA A 199 12.91 23.34 1.68
N ALA A 200 13.29 23.68 0.44
CA ALA A 200 12.83 24.90 -0.21
C ALA A 200 11.30 24.92 -0.41
N VAL A 201 10.71 23.80 -0.83
CA VAL A 201 9.26 23.65 -0.95
C VAL A 201 8.56 23.80 0.40
N TYR A 202 9.07 23.17 1.47
CA TYR A 202 8.50 23.34 2.81
C TYR A 202 8.58 24.78 3.31
N ARG A 203 9.72 25.47 3.12
CA ARG A 203 9.85 26.89 3.50
C ARG A 203 8.84 27.75 2.75
N TRP A 204 8.64 27.51 1.45
CA TRP A 204 7.63 28.21 0.67
C TRP A 204 6.22 27.92 1.19
N LEU A 205 5.84 26.65 1.39
CA LEU A 205 4.51 26.27 1.91
C LEU A 205 4.22 26.89 3.29
N LEU A 206 5.23 26.95 4.17
CA LEU A 206 5.11 27.56 5.50
C LEU A 206 4.84 29.08 5.47
N GLN A 207 5.15 29.78 4.36
CA GLN A 207 4.79 31.18 4.15
C GLN A 207 3.31 31.36 3.79
N TYR A 208 2.61 30.29 3.40
CA TYR A 208 1.19 30.32 3.02
C TYR A 208 0.34 29.37 3.88
N PRO A 209 0.14 29.65 5.19
CA PRO A 209 -0.65 28.79 6.09
C PRO A 209 -2.05 28.44 5.58
N GLY A 210 -2.72 29.40 4.93
CA GLY A 210 -4.05 29.18 4.35
C GLY A 210 -4.05 28.08 3.29
N LEU A 211 -3.01 28.03 2.45
CA LEU A 211 -2.87 26.99 1.42
C LEU A 211 -2.65 25.61 2.05
N VAL A 212 -1.79 25.53 3.08
CA VAL A 212 -1.51 24.27 3.78
C VAL A 212 -2.75 23.73 4.48
N ASN A 213 -3.50 24.59 5.17
CA ASN A 213 -4.74 24.19 5.84
C ASN A 213 -5.85 23.83 4.83
N ALA A 214 -5.97 24.56 3.72
CA ALA A 214 -6.90 24.21 2.65
C ALA A 214 -6.54 22.85 2.02
N GLY A 215 -5.25 22.58 1.79
CA GLY A 215 -4.76 21.29 1.31
C GLY A 215 -5.07 20.14 2.27
N TYR A 216 -4.88 20.35 3.57
CA TYR A 216 -5.29 19.39 4.60
C TYR A 216 -6.80 19.11 4.54
N LEU A 217 -7.65 20.14 4.52
CA LEU A 217 -9.11 19.99 4.46
C LEU A 217 -9.56 19.28 3.17
N ALA A 218 -8.95 19.63 2.03
CA ALA A 218 -9.18 18.92 0.77
C ALA A 218 -8.82 17.44 0.89
N GLY A 219 -7.71 17.11 1.56
CA GLY A 219 -7.33 15.73 1.88
C GLY A 219 -8.41 15.00 2.68
N VAL A 220 -8.93 15.61 3.76
CA VAL A 220 -10.03 15.05 4.56
C VAL A 220 -11.26 14.75 3.69
N VAL A 221 -11.67 15.69 2.86
CA VAL A 221 -12.83 15.51 1.96
C VAL A 221 -12.57 14.38 0.96
N MET A 222 -11.38 14.33 0.36
CA MET A 222 -11.00 13.29 -0.60
C MET A 222 -10.99 11.89 0.02
N GLU A 223 -10.51 11.74 1.25
CA GLU A 223 -10.60 10.48 2.01
C GLU A 223 -12.07 10.07 2.20
N GLY A 224 -12.95 11.01 2.57
CA GLY A 224 -14.39 10.76 2.76
C GLY A 224 -15.10 10.27 1.50
N LEU A 225 -14.64 10.65 0.30
CA LEU A 225 -15.21 10.18 -0.97
C LEU A 225 -15.05 8.66 -1.16
N PHE A 226 -14.11 8.00 -0.48
CA PHE A 226 -13.95 6.54 -0.55
C PHE A 226 -15.15 5.76 0.03
N ILE A 227 -15.98 6.40 0.85
CA ILE A 227 -17.26 5.83 1.33
C ILE A 227 -18.15 5.44 0.14
N ILE A 228 -18.15 6.20 -0.95
CA ILE A 228 -18.94 5.92 -2.16
C ILE A 228 -18.59 4.53 -2.74
N GLY A 229 -17.33 4.12 -2.62
CA GLY A 229 -16.84 2.83 -3.13
C GLY A 229 -17.48 1.62 -2.46
N PHE A 230 -18.01 1.75 -1.24
CA PHE A 230 -18.73 0.66 -0.56
C PHE A 230 -20.04 0.32 -1.27
N PHE A 231 -20.74 1.35 -1.75
CA PHE A 231 -22.06 1.22 -2.34
C PHE A 231 -22.03 0.95 -3.84
N THR A 232 -20.97 1.38 -4.55
CA THR A 232 -20.89 1.25 -6.00
C THR A 232 -19.47 1.15 -6.54
N ARG A 233 -19.33 0.48 -7.70
CA ARG A 233 -18.10 0.43 -8.50
C ARG A 233 -18.05 1.46 -9.63
N LYS A 234 -19.16 2.17 -9.87
CA LYS A 234 -19.28 3.13 -10.99
C LYS A 234 -18.18 4.18 -10.97
N TYR A 235 -17.72 4.53 -9.77
CA TYR A 235 -16.74 5.59 -9.55
C TYR A 235 -15.31 5.09 -9.27
N ASP A 236 -15.03 3.78 -9.41
CA ASP A 236 -13.72 3.20 -9.06
C ASP A 236 -12.54 3.87 -9.80
N LYS A 237 -12.74 4.29 -11.06
CA LYS A 237 -11.72 5.04 -11.81
C LYS A 237 -11.39 6.41 -11.20
N TYR A 238 -12.38 7.08 -10.61
CA TYR A 238 -12.18 8.37 -9.94
C TYR A 238 -11.57 8.16 -8.56
N LEU A 239 -12.02 7.12 -7.83
CA LEU A 239 -11.41 6.73 -6.55
C LEU A 239 -9.94 6.33 -6.73
N LEU A 240 -9.58 5.67 -7.84
CA LEU A 240 -8.19 5.38 -8.17
C LEU A 240 -7.37 6.66 -8.38
N ALA A 241 -7.89 7.62 -9.15
CA ALA A 241 -7.23 8.91 -9.33
C ALA A 241 -7.07 9.66 -8.00
N LEU A 242 -8.11 9.66 -7.16
CA LEU A 242 -8.06 10.23 -5.81
C LEU A 242 -7.02 9.53 -4.92
N ALA A 243 -6.88 8.21 -4.99
CA ALA A 243 -5.88 7.47 -4.22
C ALA A 243 -4.45 7.91 -4.57
N ILE A 244 -4.18 8.12 -5.87
CA ILE A 244 -2.88 8.62 -6.35
C ILE A 244 -2.65 10.05 -5.84
N VAL A 245 -3.64 10.94 -6.03
CA VAL A 245 -3.55 12.34 -5.57
C VAL A 245 -3.35 12.42 -4.06
N LEU A 246 -4.09 11.63 -3.27
CA LEU A 246 -3.94 11.55 -1.81
C LEU A 246 -2.55 11.06 -1.41
N THR A 247 -2.03 10.01 -2.06
CA THR A 247 -0.70 9.47 -1.75
C THR A 247 0.39 10.52 -1.99
N LEU A 248 0.31 11.24 -3.11
CA LEU A 248 1.23 12.33 -3.42
C LEU A 248 1.05 13.52 -2.45
N GLY A 249 -0.18 13.85 -2.11
CA GLY A 249 -0.51 14.91 -1.16
C GLY A 249 -0.01 14.62 0.26
N PHE A 250 -0.15 13.38 0.73
CA PHE A 250 0.37 12.95 2.03
C PHE A 250 1.89 12.99 2.09
N TRP A 251 2.56 12.58 1.02
CA TRP A 251 4.01 12.71 0.93
C TRP A 251 4.44 14.19 0.97
N LEU A 252 3.79 15.05 0.20
CA LEU A 252 4.17 16.46 0.11
C LEU A 252 3.82 17.27 1.37
N ILE A 253 2.65 17.09 1.96
CA ILE A 253 2.14 17.95 3.06
C ILE A 253 2.46 17.36 4.43
N ALA A 254 2.38 16.04 4.55
CA ALA A 254 2.48 15.34 5.83
C ALA A 254 3.73 14.47 5.93
N ASP A 255 4.65 14.51 4.96
CA ASP A 255 5.84 13.63 4.90
C ASP A 255 5.51 12.16 5.21
N ALA A 256 4.34 11.72 4.72
CA ALA A 256 3.82 10.40 5.00
C ALA A 256 3.88 9.54 3.74
N TYR A 257 4.80 8.58 3.75
CA TYR A 257 5.07 7.71 2.62
C TYR A 257 4.04 6.57 2.56
N PHE A 258 3.05 6.65 1.67
CA PHE A 258 1.99 5.62 1.51
C PHE A 258 2.04 4.85 0.17
N PHE A 259 3.13 4.95 -0.59
CA PHE A 259 3.23 4.37 -1.94
C PHE A 259 3.06 2.84 -1.96
N GLN A 260 3.56 2.12 -0.96
CA GLN A 260 3.36 0.66 -0.88
C GLN A 260 1.91 0.30 -0.56
N PHE A 261 1.19 1.14 0.18
CA PHE A 261 -0.24 0.93 0.44
C PHE A 261 -1.08 1.14 -0.82
N MET A 262 -0.63 2.04 -1.71
CA MET A 262 -1.27 2.32 -3.00
C MET A 262 -1.36 1.09 -3.91
N VAL A 263 -0.57 0.02 -3.71
CA VAL A 263 -0.73 -1.23 -4.45
C VAL A 263 -2.13 -1.82 -4.33
N LEU A 264 -2.81 -1.61 -3.20
CA LEU A 264 -4.17 -2.08 -2.99
C LEU A 264 -5.19 -1.36 -3.88
N SER A 265 -4.86 -0.15 -4.37
CA SER A 265 -5.71 0.57 -5.34
C SER A 265 -5.86 -0.16 -6.68
N LEU A 266 -4.98 -1.13 -7.00
CA LEU A 266 -5.16 -2.02 -8.15
C LEU A 266 -6.50 -2.76 -8.11
N THR A 267 -7.09 -2.95 -6.92
CA THR A 267 -8.42 -3.57 -6.76
C THR A 267 -9.56 -2.72 -7.33
N LEU A 268 -9.33 -1.42 -7.56
CA LEU A 268 -10.26 -0.50 -8.22
C LEU A 268 -10.16 -0.55 -9.76
N ILE A 269 -9.10 -1.18 -10.30
CA ILE A 269 -8.94 -1.32 -11.75
C ILE A 269 -9.85 -2.44 -12.24
N ASN A 270 -10.64 -2.15 -13.28
CA ASN A 270 -11.38 -3.16 -14.01
C ASN A 270 -10.47 -3.78 -15.09
N PHE A 271 -9.82 -4.90 -14.75
CA PHE A 271 -8.87 -5.56 -15.64
C PHE A 271 -9.52 -6.16 -16.91
N HIS A 272 -10.82 -6.48 -16.90
CA HIS A 272 -11.52 -6.93 -18.12
C HIS A 272 -11.40 -5.88 -19.22
N LYS A 273 -11.70 -4.62 -18.89
CA LYS A 273 -11.62 -3.51 -19.85
C LYS A 273 -10.20 -3.23 -20.33
N LEU A 274 -9.20 -3.53 -19.50
CA LEU A 274 -7.79 -3.35 -19.85
C LEU A 274 -7.31 -4.43 -20.82
N TYR A 275 -7.86 -5.65 -20.71
CA TYR A 275 -7.43 -6.80 -21.49
C TYR A 275 -8.37 -7.23 -22.60
N GLU A 276 -9.54 -6.59 -22.76
CA GLU A 276 -10.40 -6.79 -23.92
C GLU A 276 -9.58 -6.56 -25.21
N PRO A 277 -9.43 -7.58 -26.07
CA PRO A 277 -8.74 -7.41 -27.32
C PRO A 277 -9.52 -6.38 -28.15
N ARG A 278 -8.93 -5.21 -28.40
CA ARG A 278 -9.52 -4.19 -29.30
C ARG A 278 -9.92 -4.77 -30.67
N ARG A 279 -9.34 -5.90 -31.07
CA ARG A 279 -9.65 -6.64 -32.31
C ARG A 279 -11.02 -7.34 -32.34
N PHE A 280 -11.70 -7.54 -31.21
CA PHE A 280 -13.04 -8.16 -31.18
C PHE A 280 -14.16 -7.23 -30.69
N ALA A 281 -13.82 -5.97 -30.35
CA ALA A 281 -14.80 -4.98 -29.93
C ALA A 281 -15.82 -4.63 -31.04
N SER A 282 -15.53 -4.92 -32.30
CA SER A 282 -16.46 -4.78 -33.42
C SER A 282 -17.38 -5.99 -33.64
N ILE A 283 -17.17 -7.11 -32.93
CA ILE A 283 -17.92 -8.37 -33.17
C ILE A 283 -18.88 -8.71 -32.02
N ARG A 284 -18.65 -8.21 -30.79
CA ARG A 284 -19.63 -8.39 -29.71
C ARG A 284 -20.85 -7.51 -29.92
N LYS A 285 -21.94 -8.12 -30.41
CA LYS A 285 -23.28 -7.51 -30.35
C LYS A 285 -23.67 -7.30 -28.89
N LYS A 286 -24.34 -6.19 -28.63
CA LYS A 286 -24.92 -5.83 -27.33
C LYS A 286 -25.93 -6.92 -26.92
N GLY A 287 -25.48 -7.94 -26.18
CA GLY A 287 -26.32 -9.09 -25.82
C GLY A 287 -25.55 -10.36 -25.43
N ASP A 288 -24.27 -10.50 -25.81
CA ASP A 288 -23.50 -11.68 -25.45
C ASP A 288 -23.15 -11.66 -23.95
N MET A 289 -23.82 -12.52 -23.19
CA MET A 289 -23.49 -12.77 -21.80
C MET A 289 -22.08 -13.34 -21.70
N THR A 290 -21.26 -12.77 -20.82
CA THR A 290 -19.99 -13.35 -20.42
C THR A 290 -20.26 -14.74 -19.84
N PRO A 291 -19.61 -15.81 -20.33
CA PRO A 291 -19.77 -17.13 -19.74
C PRO A 291 -19.27 -17.10 -18.30
N VAL A 292 -20.11 -17.61 -17.40
CA VAL A 292 -19.89 -17.75 -15.95
C VAL A 292 -18.84 -18.81 -15.67
#